data_AF-A0A142Y8V3-F1
#
_entry.id   AF-A0A142Y8V3-F1
#
_cell.length_a   1.000
_cell.length_b   1.000
_cell.length_c   1.000
_cell.angle_alpha   90.00
_cell.angle_beta   90.00
_cell.angle_gamma   90.00
#
_symmetry.space_group_name_H-M   'P 1'
#
loop_
_entity.id
_entity.type
_entity.pdbx_description
1 polymer ?
#
loop_
_entity_poly.entity_id
_entity_poly.type
_entity_poly.pdbx_seq_one_letter_code
_entity_poly.pdbx_strand_id
1 'polypeptide(L)'
;MSTVEMKSVGPITNIVFDLPEGGGGVKILKGTSGTGKTTAIRALSGLLGDKDSLAGLTPHDGESAGEVTGLGRSVKIGKRSTTSGSVAVPTLGGRLDIATLVEPKVADSAARQKARVRCLISIGGNKLTPADLLGDRFDEFKTEIDIDDIASADDPVTMADKLKRALDSFALEQERAAERLAGMATAKRQEAGDVDQLQGALGYQKALENSRKASSELQAAELQATRFRSVSEANARIEEQIQEAEASGVVYQEDLESNIANARTTVEGLRRRLEAAERQLQSLLQQQKHAIEKQQMLDRLRSQIADPGESPSEERLAELRANELKAIELLNVAATVGQRKGALKESMSLQNESVDVANRAIDIRKFAQEVIGRAQKALPEGPIQIKDGLLVVRHEGRKKEVPFEELSTGQKWRVALQYAVRSVGKGGVIPLCQEAWQSLGPELKQEIAEICRESGVYLISASVEDGGELRVEDFE
;
A
#
# COMPACT_ATOMS: atom_id res chain seq x y z
N MET A 1 -41.54 -2.37 48.73
CA MET A 1 -42.34 -3.50 48.19
C MET A 1 -43.08 -2.97 46.98
N SER A 2 -42.92 -3.59 45.80
CA SER A 2 -43.56 -3.10 44.58
C SER A 2 -44.74 -4.01 44.21
N THR A 3 -45.96 -3.56 44.47
CA THR A 3 -47.18 -4.25 44.05
C THR A 3 -47.52 -3.90 42.60
N VAL A 4 -47.90 -4.91 41.81
CA VAL A 4 -48.42 -4.75 40.44
C VAL A 4 -49.89 -5.10 40.45
N GLU A 5 -50.71 -4.23 39.87
CA GLU A 5 -52.16 -4.38 39.78
C GLU A 5 -52.62 -4.12 38.34
N MET A 6 -53.48 -4.99 37.81
CA MET A 6 -54.13 -4.82 36.51
C MET A 6 -55.64 -4.94 36.68
N LYS A 7 -56.38 -3.91 36.27
CA LYS A 7 -57.84 -3.79 36.39
C LYS A 7 -58.49 -3.57 35.03
N SER A 8 -59.50 -4.36 34.73
CA SER A 8 -60.35 -4.21 33.53
C SER A 8 -59.56 -4.15 32.22
N VAL A 9 -58.59 -5.05 32.02
CA VAL A 9 -57.73 -5.12 30.82
C VAL A 9 -58.00 -6.40 30.04
N GLY A 10 -58.59 -6.27 28.85
CA GLY A 10 -58.98 -7.41 28.02
C GLY A 10 -59.81 -8.41 28.83
N PRO A 11 -59.47 -9.71 28.87
CA PRO A 11 -60.19 -10.70 29.68
C PRO A 11 -59.98 -10.58 31.20
N ILE A 12 -59.11 -9.68 31.67
CA ILE A 12 -58.71 -9.58 33.08
C ILE A 12 -59.62 -8.59 33.81
N THR A 13 -60.40 -9.08 34.77
CA THR A 13 -61.21 -8.23 35.66
C THR A 13 -60.34 -7.53 36.70
N ASN A 14 -59.56 -8.30 37.48
CA ASN A 14 -58.61 -7.78 38.44
C ASN A 14 -57.53 -8.83 38.75
N ILE A 15 -56.27 -8.42 38.80
CA ILE A 15 -55.17 -9.25 39.31
C ILE A 15 -54.16 -8.37 40.04
N VAL A 16 -53.72 -8.83 41.20
CA VAL A 16 -52.75 -8.15 42.06
C VAL A 16 -51.69 -9.14 42.49
N PHE A 17 -50.42 -8.74 42.41
CA PHE A 17 -49.31 -9.54 42.92
C PHE A 17 -48.14 -8.66 43.36
N ASP A 18 -47.38 -9.15 44.34
CA ASP A 18 -46.27 -8.42 44.94
C ASP A 18 -44.93 -8.86 44.37
N LEU A 19 -44.06 -7.87 44.15
CA LEU A 19 -42.64 -8.04 43.87
C LEU A 19 -41.83 -7.43 45.04
N PRO A 20 -41.50 -8.24 46.07
CA PRO A 20 -40.68 -7.81 47.19
C PRO A 20 -39.35 -7.18 46.75
N GLU A 21 -38.98 -6.07 47.38
CA GLU A 21 -37.69 -5.42 47.09
C GLU A 21 -36.53 -6.29 47.57
N GLY A 22 -35.54 -6.49 46.70
CA GLY A 22 -34.37 -7.33 47.00
C GLY A 22 -34.62 -8.84 46.94
N GLY A 23 -35.84 -9.27 46.64
CA GLY A 23 -36.13 -10.65 46.27
C GLY A 23 -35.86 -10.94 44.79
N GLY A 24 -36.20 -12.14 44.35
CA GLY A 24 -36.09 -12.59 42.97
C GLY A 24 -36.73 -13.96 42.82
N GLY A 25 -36.85 -14.44 41.58
CA GLY A 25 -37.45 -15.73 41.27
C GLY A 25 -38.41 -15.65 40.09
N VAL A 26 -39.19 -16.71 39.91
CA VAL A 26 -40.13 -16.81 38.79
C VAL A 26 -41.56 -16.77 39.32
N LYS A 27 -42.40 -15.93 38.72
CA LYS A 27 -43.85 -15.87 38.99
C LYS A 27 -44.62 -16.33 37.76
N ILE A 28 -45.58 -17.22 37.99
CA ILE A 28 -46.37 -17.87 36.94
C ILE A 28 -47.83 -17.46 37.06
N LEU A 29 -48.33 -16.85 36.00
CA LEU A 29 -49.74 -16.60 35.75
C LEU A 29 -50.41 -17.93 35.38
N LYS A 30 -51.23 -18.47 36.28
CA LYS A 30 -52.00 -19.71 36.06
C LYS A 30 -53.45 -19.41 35.76
N GLY A 31 -54.05 -20.23 34.91
CA GLY A 31 -55.48 -20.19 34.57
C GLY A 31 -55.78 -20.87 33.25
N THR A 32 -57.06 -21.06 32.95
CA THR A 32 -57.53 -21.71 31.72
C THR A 32 -57.30 -20.85 30.47
N SER A 33 -57.46 -21.45 29.29
CA SER A 33 -57.38 -20.70 28.02
C SER A 33 -58.44 -19.60 27.98
N GLY A 34 -58.05 -18.39 27.58
CA GLY A 34 -58.95 -17.23 27.50
C GLY A 34 -58.99 -16.34 28.74
N THR A 35 -58.37 -16.71 29.87
CA THR A 35 -58.38 -15.89 31.11
C THR A 35 -57.49 -14.65 31.09
N GLY A 36 -56.83 -14.34 29.96
CA GLY A 36 -56.01 -13.14 29.82
C GLY A 36 -54.52 -13.27 30.16
N LYS A 37 -53.97 -14.48 30.31
CA LYS A 37 -52.53 -14.71 30.58
C LYS A 37 -51.58 -13.93 29.66
N THR A 38 -51.74 -14.06 28.34
CA THR A 38 -50.96 -13.32 27.35
C THR A 38 -51.22 -11.81 27.43
N THR A 39 -52.44 -11.41 27.80
CA THR A 39 -52.82 -10.00 28.00
C THR A 39 -52.07 -9.41 29.20
N ALA A 40 -51.94 -10.15 30.30
CA ALA A 40 -51.20 -9.74 31.49
C ALA A 40 -49.70 -9.58 31.20
N ILE A 41 -49.07 -10.51 30.49
CA ILE A 41 -47.66 -10.40 30.10
C ILE A 41 -47.42 -9.16 29.22
N ARG A 42 -48.30 -8.92 28.23
CA ARG A 42 -48.21 -7.74 27.36
C ARG A 42 -48.44 -6.42 28.11
N ALA A 43 -49.42 -6.41 29.02
CA ALA A 43 -49.68 -5.28 29.92
C ALA A 43 -48.46 -4.96 30.78
N LEU A 44 -47.80 -5.98 31.32
CA LEU A 44 -46.57 -5.84 32.09
C LEU A 44 -45.41 -5.33 31.24
N SER A 45 -45.18 -5.87 30.03
CA SER A 45 -44.17 -5.33 29.09
C SER A 45 -44.42 -3.85 28.78
N GLY A 46 -45.68 -3.49 28.58
CA GLY A 46 -46.10 -2.10 28.40
C GLY A 46 -45.83 -1.19 29.60
N LEU A 47 -46.09 -1.70 30.80
CA LEU A 47 -45.75 -1.03 32.07
C LEU A 47 -44.23 -0.79 32.18
N LEU A 48 -43.41 -1.74 31.72
CA LEU A 48 -41.95 -1.64 31.75
C LEU A 48 -41.35 -0.74 30.65
N GLY A 49 -42.14 -0.27 29.68
CA GLY A 49 -41.66 0.69 28.68
C GLY A 49 -41.89 0.29 27.22
N ASP A 50 -42.32 -0.94 26.97
CA ASP A 50 -42.57 -1.43 25.61
C ASP A 50 -43.91 -0.92 25.07
N LYS A 51 -43.85 0.14 24.26
CA LYS A 51 -45.05 0.75 23.66
C LYS A 51 -45.74 -0.17 22.65
N ASP A 52 -44.99 -1.06 21.98
CA ASP A 52 -45.55 -1.96 20.98
C ASP A 52 -46.37 -3.07 21.64
N SER A 53 -45.97 -3.50 22.85
CA SER A 53 -46.77 -4.43 23.66
C SER A 53 -48.15 -3.89 24.03
N LEU A 54 -48.30 -2.56 24.15
CA LEU A 54 -49.59 -1.90 24.42
C LEU A 54 -50.51 -1.84 23.18
N ALA A 55 -49.96 -2.01 21.97
CA ALA A 55 -50.74 -1.93 20.74
C ALA A 55 -51.72 -3.11 20.62
N GLY A 56 -53.01 -2.83 20.71
CA GLY A 56 -54.07 -3.87 20.64
C GLY A 56 -54.54 -4.40 21.99
N LEU A 57 -54.07 -3.86 23.12
CA LEU A 57 -54.75 -4.04 24.39
C LEU A 57 -56.03 -3.20 24.42
N THR A 58 -57.14 -3.79 24.86
CA THR A 58 -58.44 -3.13 25.00
C THR A 58 -58.90 -3.19 26.46
N PRO A 59 -59.81 -2.30 26.89
CA PRO A 59 -60.53 -2.47 28.15
C PRO A 59 -61.31 -3.80 28.17
N HIS A 60 -61.70 -4.23 29.37
CA HIS A 60 -62.63 -5.33 29.56
C HIS A 60 -63.98 -5.03 28.90
N ASP A 61 -64.72 -6.07 28.52
CA ASP A 61 -66.00 -5.92 27.84
C ASP A 61 -66.99 -5.12 28.71
N GLY A 62 -67.52 -4.02 28.15
CA GLY A 62 -68.41 -3.10 28.85
C GLY A 62 -67.72 -1.99 29.64
N GLU A 63 -66.39 -2.04 29.80
CA GLU A 63 -65.63 -1.01 30.53
C GLU A 63 -65.12 0.10 29.60
N SER A 64 -65.14 1.33 30.11
CA SER A 64 -64.68 2.51 29.35
C SER A 64 -63.15 2.65 29.32
N ALA A 65 -62.47 2.08 30.32
CA ALA A 65 -61.02 2.08 30.45
C ALA A 65 -60.55 0.91 31.35
N GLY A 66 -59.35 0.41 31.08
CA GLY A 66 -58.57 -0.44 31.98
C GLY A 66 -57.35 0.30 32.53
N GLU A 67 -56.74 -0.24 33.57
CA GLU A 67 -55.55 0.34 34.20
C GLU A 67 -54.55 -0.73 34.62
N VAL A 68 -53.27 -0.44 34.42
CA VAL A 68 -52.13 -1.25 34.87
C VAL A 68 -51.22 -0.36 35.69
N THR A 69 -51.07 -0.64 36.98
CA THR A 69 -50.24 0.15 37.91
C THR A 69 -49.20 -0.70 38.59
N GLY A 70 -48.00 -0.16 38.77
CA GLY A 70 -46.93 -0.81 39.51
C GLY A 70 -45.56 -0.30 39.09
N LEU A 71 -44.53 -0.65 39.86
CA LEU A 71 -43.13 -0.37 39.50
C LEU A 71 -42.85 1.11 39.17
N GLY A 72 -43.53 2.04 39.86
CA GLY A 72 -43.39 3.48 39.66
C GLY A 72 -44.15 4.08 38.46
N ARG A 73 -44.92 3.28 37.72
CA ARG A 73 -45.65 3.72 36.53
C ARG A 73 -47.12 3.28 36.56
N SER A 74 -47.99 4.04 35.89
CA SER A 74 -49.36 3.66 35.57
C SER A 74 -49.61 3.80 34.07
N VAL A 75 -50.31 2.83 33.50
CA VAL A 75 -50.75 2.80 32.11
C VAL A 75 -52.27 2.66 32.08
N LYS A 76 -52.96 3.69 31.59
CA LYS A 76 -54.40 3.65 31.34
C LYS A 76 -54.66 3.18 29.92
N ILE A 77 -55.45 2.12 29.78
CA ILE A 77 -55.81 1.48 28.52
C ILE A 77 -57.22 1.92 28.15
N GLY A 78 -57.39 2.50 26.96
CA GLY A 78 -58.67 2.94 26.43
C GLY A 78 -58.56 3.04 24.91
N LYS A 79 -59.36 3.91 24.27
CA LYS A 79 -59.20 4.18 22.82
C LYS A 79 -57.79 4.67 22.45
N ARG A 80 -57.13 5.35 23.39
CA ARG A 80 -55.70 5.65 23.36
C ARG A 80 -55.12 5.22 24.70
N SER A 81 -53.96 4.59 24.68
CA SER A 81 -53.21 4.32 25.90
C SER A 81 -52.51 5.60 26.34
N THR A 82 -52.60 5.91 27.64
CA THR A 82 -51.89 7.03 28.26
C THR A 82 -51.04 6.51 29.41
N THR A 83 -49.84 7.07 29.58
CA THR A 83 -48.89 6.57 30.57
C THR A 83 -48.43 7.71 31.45
N SER A 84 -48.41 7.48 32.76
CA SER A 84 -47.95 8.43 33.78
C SER A 84 -46.92 7.78 34.70
N GLY A 85 -45.95 8.57 35.16
CA GLY A 85 -44.85 8.11 36.00
C GLY A 85 -43.63 7.62 35.22
N SER A 86 -42.60 7.22 35.96
CA SER A 86 -41.32 6.71 35.44
C SER A 86 -41.08 5.31 35.99
N VAL A 87 -40.59 4.40 35.15
CA VAL A 87 -40.26 3.03 35.58
C VAL A 87 -39.18 3.09 36.66
N ALA A 88 -39.50 2.56 37.84
CA ALA A 88 -38.64 2.59 39.03
C ALA A 88 -37.75 1.34 39.18
N VAL A 89 -37.85 0.39 38.25
CA VAL A 89 -37.05 -0.84 38.23
C VAL A 89 -36.15 -0.90 37.00
N PRO A 90 -34.97 -1.54 37.09
CA PRO A 90 -34.17 -1.87 35.91
C PRO A 90 -34.98 -2.69 34.91
N THR A 91 -34.89 -2.34 33.63
CA THR A 91 -35.59 -3.04 32.53
C THR A 91 -34.64 -3.26 31.37
N LEU A 92 -34.91 -4.30 30.58
CA LEU A 92 -34.40 -4.37 29.20
C LEU A 92 -35.07 -3.22 28.46
N GLY A 93 -34.34 -2.14 28.17
CA GLY A 93 -34.88 -0.98 27.49
C GLY A 93 -35.69 -1.39 26.25
N GLY A 94 -36.80 -0.68 25.97
CA GLY A 94 -37.90 -1.07 25.05
C GLY A 94 -37.57 -1.33 23.57
N ARG A 95 -36.33 -1.70 23.24
CA ARG A 95 -35.86 -2.20 21.95
C ARG A 95 -35.25 -3.62 22.03
N LEU A 96 -35.13 -4.20 23.23
CA LEU A 96 -34.47 -5.48 23.46
C LEU A 96 -35.49 -6.61 23.61
N ASP A 97 -35.98 -7.12 22.48
CA ASP A 97 -36.76 -8.35 22.48
C ASP A 97 -35.81 -9.57 22.53
N ILE A 98 -35.65 -10.14 23.71
CA ILE A 98 -34.85 -11.36 23.92
C ILE A 98 -35.35 -12.53 23.05
N ALA A 99 -36.64 -12.53 22.65
CA ALA A 99 -37.16 -13.53 21.72
C ALA A 99 -36.49 -13.44 20.34
N THR A 100 -36.02 -12.26 19.94
CA THR A 100 -35.25 -12.08 18.69
C THR A 100 -33.92 -12.85 18.71
N LEU A 101 -33.33 -13.07 19.89
CA LEU A 101 -32.14 -13.93 20.00
C LEU A 101 -32.48 -15.39 19.74
N VAL A 102 -33.63 -15.87 20.20
CA VAL A 102 -34.04 -17.28 20.08
C VAL A 102 -34.62 -17.57 18.70
N GLU A 103 -35.68 -16.87 18.34
CA GLU A 103 -36.44 -17.03 17.10
C GLU A 103 -36.67 -15.67 16.43
N PRO A 104 -35.67 -15.16 15.69
CA PRO A 104 -35.88 -13.98 14.86
C PRO A 104 -36.95 -14.26 13.79
N LYS A 105 -37.89 -13.33 13.62
CA LYS A 105 -39.00 -13.41 12.65
C LYS A 105 -38.54 -13.11 11.21
N VAL A 106 -37.49 -13.80 10.75
CA VAL A 106 -36.90 -13.66 9.42
C VAL A 106 -36.73 -15.04 8.80
N ALA A 107 -37.04 -15.20 7.51
CA ALA A 107 -36.98 -16.50 6.85
C ALA A 107 -35.53 -16.95 6.55
N ASP A 108 -34.70 -16.02 6.08
CA ASP A 108 -33.32 -16.31 5.68
C ASP A 108 -32.41 -16.62 6.90
N SER A 109 -31.58 -17.66 6.79
CA SER A 109 -30.71 -18.12 7.88
C SER A 109 -29.62 -17.09 8.21
N ALA A 110 -28.99 -16.50 7.18
CA ALA A 110 -27.98 -15.47 7.39
C ALA A 110 -28.59 -14.21 8.05
N ALA A 111 -29.76 -13.78 7.59
CA ALA A 111 -30.48 -12.66 8.19
C ALA A 111 -30.93 -12.94 9.64
N ARG A 112 -31.38 -14.17 9.94
CA ARG A 112 -31.68 -14.59 11.33
C ARG A 112 -30.45 -14.45 12.22
N GLN A 113 -29.30 -14.90 11.75
CA GLN A 113 -28.08 -14.77 12.51
C GLN A 113 -27.66 -13.32 12.75
N LYS A 114 -27.77 -12.44 11.74
CA LYS A 114 -27.53 -11.00 11.92
C LYS A 114 -28.44 -10.40 12.99
N ALA A 115 -29.72 -10.77 13.00
CA ALA A 115 -30.67 -10.32 14.02
C ALA A 115 -30.26 -10.78 15.43
N ARG A 116 -29.75 -12.02 15.58
CA ARG A 116 -29.23 -12.55 16.84
C ARG A 116 -28.01 -11.80 17.35
N VAL A 117 -27.03 -11.57 16.48
CA VAL A 117 -25.81 -10.79 16.80
C VAL A 117 -26.18 -9.38 17.26
N ARG A 118 -27.07 -8.71 16.52
CA ARG A 118 -27.55 -7.37 16.87
C ARG A 118 -28.26 -7.37 18.22
N CYS A 119 -29.11 -8.35 18.47
CA CYS A 119 -29.78 -8.52 19.75
C CYS A 119 -28.75 -8.65 20.88
N LEU A 120 -27.75 -9.53 20.73
CA LEU A 120 -26.74 -9.78 21.76
C LEU A 120 -25.91 -8.52 22.08
N ILE A 121 -25.48 -7.79 21.06
CA ILE A 121 -24.68 -6.57 21.25
C ILE A 121 -25.50 -5.46 21.88
N SER A 122 -26.77 -5.32 21.46
CA SER A 122 -27.69 -4.38 22.08
C SER A 122 -27.96 -4.73 23.55
N ILE A 123 -28.00 -6.02 23.92
CA ILE A 123 -28.16 -6.46 25.32
C ILE A 123 -26.97 -6.03 26.18
N GLY A 124 -25.76 -6.04 25.59
CA GLY A 124 -24.54 -5.54 26.23
C GLY A 124 -24.44 -4.02 26.32
N GLY A 125 -25.37 -3.27 25.71
CA GLY A 125 -25.37 -1.80 25.71
C GLY A 125 -24.28 -1.16 24.83
N ASN A 126 -23.48 -1.97 24.14
CA ASN A 126 -22.38 -1.50 23.30
C ASN A 126 -22.90 -1.10 21.91
N LYS A 127 -22.50 0.08 21.42
CA LYS A 127 -22.60 0.43 20.01
C LYS A 127 -21.23 0.29 19.40
N LEU A 128 -21.02 -0.72 18.57
CA LEU A 128 -19.73 -0.92 17.91
C LEU A 128 -19.65 -0.02 16.67
N THR A 129 -18.55 0.71 16.56
CA THR A 129 -18.19 1.52 15.39
C THR A 129 -16.94 0.96 14.71
N PRO A 130 -16.64 1.33 13.45
CA PRO A 130 -15.38 0.96 12.81
C PRO A 130 -14.15 1.43 13.60
N ALA A 131 -14.26 2.57 14.30
CA ALA A 131 -13.20 3.07 15.17
C ALA A 131 -12.94 2.16 16.37
N ASP A 132 -13.98 1.54 16.95
CA ASP A 132 -13.80 0.59 18.06
C ASP A 132 -13.10 -0.70 17.61
N LEU A 133 -13.35 -1.14 16.36
CA LEU A 133 -12.71 -2.30 15.77
C LEU A 133 -11.25 -2.02 15.39
N LEU A 134 -10.99 -0.86 14.79
CA LEU A 134 -9.65 -0.44 14.35
C LEU A 134 -8.77 0.03 15.52
N GLY A 135 -9.37 0.58 16.58
CA GLY A 135 -8.67 1.07 17.76
C GLY A 135 -7.66 2.18 17.41
N ASP A 136 -6.45 2.03 17.92
CA ASP A 136 -5.31 2.93 17.71
C ASP A 136 -4.89 3.07 16.23
N ARG A 137 -5.22 2.08 15.39
CA ARG A 137 -4.90 2.10 13.96
C ARG A 137 -5.99 2.75 13.10
N PHE A 138 -7.02 3.34 13.70
CA PHE A 138 -8.10 3.99 12.95
C PHE A 138 -7.57 5.06 11.99
N ASP A 139 -6.68 5.93 12.46
CA ASP A 139 -6.10 6.99 11.64
C ASP A 139 -5.22 6.49 10.50
N GLU A 140 -4.59 5.32 10.66
CA GLU A 140 -3.79 4.67 9.62
C GLU A 140 -4.68 4.20 8.46
N PHE A 141 -5.85 3.63 8.78
CA PHE A 141 -6.68 2.95 7.80
C PHE A 141 -7.80 3.82 7.23
N LYS A 142 -8.22 4.89 7.91
CA LYS A 142 -9.36 5.71 7.47
C LYS A 142 -9.25 6.28 6.05
N THR A 143 -8.04 6.44 5.52
CA THR A 143 -7.77 6.92 4.16
C THR A 143 -7.65 5.81 3.13
N GLU A 144 -7.37 4.59 3.57
CA GLU A 144 -7.03 3.45 2.71
C GLU A 144 -8.23 2.52 2.48
N ILE A 145 -9.20 2.54 3.40
CA ILE A 145 -10.41 1.72 3.33
C ILE A 145 -11.67 2.58 3.43
N ASP A 146 -12.75 2.14 2.79
CA ASP A 146 -14.04 2.82 2.80
C ASP A 146 -14.75 2.60 4.14
N ILE A 147 -14.46 3.47 5.11
CA ILE A 147 -15.06 3.44 6.45
C ILE A 147 -16.56 3.67 6.39
N ASP A 148 -17.07 4.44 5.42
CA ASP A 148 -18.49 4.78 5.33
C ASP A 148 -19.31 3.56 4.86
N ASP A 149 -18.83 2.80 3.87
CA ASP A 149 -19.46 1.51 3.50
C ASP A 149 -19.40 0.49 4.65
N ILE A 150 -18.31 0.46 5.40
CA ILE A 150 -18.19 -0.44 6.56
C ILE A 150 -19.17 -0.01 7.67
N ALA A 151 -19.28 1.29 7.94
CA ALA A 151 -20.18 1.86 8.93
C ALA A 151 -21.67 1.67 8.55
N SER A 152 -21.98 1.54 7.26
CA SER A 152 -23.34 1.24 6.78
C SER A 152 -23.84 -0.16 7.18
N ALA A 153 -22.95 -1.04 7.66
CA ALA A 153 -23.35 -2.37 8.11
C ALA A 153 -24.25 -2.28 9.35
N ASP A 154 -25.46 -2.82 9.22
CA ASP A 154 -26.46 -2.79 10.29
C ASP A 154 -26.16 -3.75 11.48
N ASP A 155 -25.10 -4.56 11.38
CA ASP A 155 -24.69 -5.45 12.48
C ASP A 155 -23.15 -5.53 12.61
N PRO A 156 -22.63 -5.63 13.84
CA PRO A 156 -21.18 -5.59 14.08
C PRO A 156 -20.37 -6.77 13.57
N VAL A 157 -20.98 -7.95 13.35
CA VAL A 157 -20.28 -9.10 12.75
C VAL A 157 -20.09 -8.86 11.27
N THR A 158 -21.14 -8.41 10.56
CA THR A 158 -21.02 -7.98 9.17
C THR A 158 -20.05 -6.81 9.03
N MET A 159 -20.04 -5.86 9.98
CA MET A 159 -19.07 -4.76 10.01
C MET A 159 -17.64 -5.29 10.15
N ALA A 160 -17.39 -6.20 11.09
CA ALA A 160 -16.08 -6.83 11.29
C ALA A 160 -15.63 -7.65 10.07
N ASP A 161 -16.55 -8.38 9.43
CA ASP A 161 -16.27 -9.12 8.19
C ASP A 161 -15.96 -8.20 7.02
N LYS A 162 -16.75 -7.14 6.82
CA LYS A 162 -16.49 -6.11 5.79
C LYS A 162 -15.13 -5.46 6.03
N LEU A 163 -14.84 -5.07 7.26
CA LEU A 163 -13.59 -4.45 7.66
C LEU A 163 -12.40 -5.40 7.42
N LYS A 164 -12.53 -6.67 7.83
CA LYS A 164 -11.52 -7.69 7.57
C LYS A 164 -11.26 -7.86 6.07
N ARG A 165 -12.32 -7.93 5.24
CA ARG A 165 -12.17 -8.02 3.78
C ARG A 165 -11.47 -6.80 3.20
N ALA A 166 -11.82 -5.60 3.66
CA ALA A 166 -11.18 -4.37 3.21
C ALA A 166 -9.68 -4.35 3.57
N LEU A 167 -9.32 -4.78 4.79
CA LEU A 167 -7.92 -4.93 5.21
C LEU A 167 -7.19 -6.02 4.43
N ASP A 168 -7.82 -7.17 4.17
CA ASP A 168 -7.26 -8.26 3.37
C ASP A 168 -7.00 -7.79 1.92
N SER A 169 -7.92 -7.01 1.33
CA SER A 169 -7.76 -6.39 0.02
C SER A 169 -6.63 -5.36 0.00
N PHE A 170 -6.55 -4.49 1.01
CA PHE A 170 -5.47 -3.51 1.12
C PHE A 170 -4.10 -4.19 1.30
N ALA A 171 -4.02 -5.25 2.12
CA ALA A 171 -2.80 -6.05 2.25
C ALA A 171 -2.38 -6.66 0.91
N LEU A 172 -3.33 -7.16 0.10
CA LEU A 172 -3.03 -7.69 -1.24
C LEU A 172 -2.48 -6.60 -2.18
N GLU A 173 -2.96 -5.36 -2.07
CA GLU A 173 -2.41 -4.24 -2.86
C GLU A 173 -0.96 -3.92 -2.46
N GLN A 174 -0.66 -3.95 -1.16
CA GLN A 174 0.71 -3.80 -0.65
C GLN A 174 1.61 -4.96 -1.11
N GLU A 175 1.14 -6.21 -1.08
CA GLU A 175 1.87 -7.37 -1.62
C GLU A 175 2.23 -7.17 -3.10
N ARG A 176 1.26 -6.76 -3.91
CA ARG A 176 1.49 -6.44 -5.33
C ARG A 176 2.48 -5.29 -5.51
N ALA A 177 2.46 -4.29 -4.62
CA ALA A 177 3.42 -3.18 -4.67
C ALA A 177 4.84 -3.64 -4.32
N ALA A 178 4.99 -4.47 -3.29
CA ALA A 178 6.26 -5.08 -2.93
C ALA A 178 6.82 -5.95 -4.07
N GLU A 179 5.99 -6.78 -4.71
CA GLU A 179 6.38 -7.58 -5.88
C GLU A 179 6.86 -6.73 -7.05
N ARG A 180 6.16 -5.63 -7.35
CA ARG A 180 6.60 -4.68 -8.40
C ARG A 180 7.96 -4.08 -8.07
N LEU A 181 8.16 -3.61 -6.84
CA LEU A 181 9.44 -3.05 -6.39
C LEU A 181 10.56 -4.10 -6.44
N ALA A 182 10.30 -5.34 -6.03
CA ALA A 182 11.26 -6.44 -6.14
C ALA A 182 11.62 -6.77 -7.59
N GLY A 183 10.64 -6.73 -8.49
CA GLY A 183 10.86 -6.89 -9.93
C GLY A 183 11.74 -5.78 -10.51
N MET A 184 11.47 -4.53 -10.14
CA MET A 184 12.29 -3.38 -10.54
C MET A 184 13.71 -3.48 -9.96
N ALA A 185 13.86 -3.87 -8.69
CA ALA A 185 15.15 -4.10 -8.06
C ALA A 185 15.96 -5.18 -8.80
N THR A 186 15.30 -6.27 -9.20
CA THR A 186 15.92 -7.36 -9.98
C THR A 186 16.38 -6.87 -11.35
N ALA A 187 15.54 -6.13 -12.07
CA ALA A 187 15.88 -5.55 -13.37
C ALA A 187 17.08 -4.59 -13.25
N LYS A 188 17.10 -3.71 -12.24
CA LYS A 188 18.22 -2.80 -11.96
C LYS A 188 19.50 -3.54 -11.57
N ARG A 189 19.38 -4.68 -10.89
CA ARG A 189 20.52 -5.54 -10.57
C ARG A 189 21.11 -6.20 -11.82
N GLN A 190 20.25 -6.63 -12.76
CA GLN A 190 20.69 -7.15 -14.05
C GLN A 190 21.37 -6.07 -14.90
N GLU A 191 20.84 -4.84 -14.90
CA GLU A 191 21.46 -3.67 -15.54
C GLU A 191 22.86 -3.37 -14.96
N ALA A 192 23.01 -3.50 -13.64
CA ALA A 192 24.30 -3.30 -12.96
C ALA A 192 25.35 -4.35 -13.36
N GLY A 193 24.94 -5.60 -13.59
CA GLY A 193 25.84 -6.71 -13.92
C GLY A 193 26.90 -6.96 -12.83
N ASP A 194 28.03 -7.59 -13.19
CA ASP A 194 29.14 -7.81 -12.28
C ASP A 194 30.03 -6.55 -12.20
N VAL A 195 29.73 -5.70 -11.21
CA VAL A 195 30.45 -4.44 -10.98
C VAL A 195 31.83 -4.70 -10.38
N ASP A 196 32.02 -5.83 -9.68
CA ASP A 196 33.27 -6.14 -8.99
C ASP A 196 34.37 -6.56 -9.97
N GLN A 197 34.02 -7.21 -11.08
CA GLN A 197 34.95 -7.46 -12.19
C GLN A 197 35.48 -6.19 -12.87
N LEU A 198 34.84 -5.04 -12.64
CA LEU A 198 35.25 -3.76 -13.21
C LEU A 198 36.11 -2.93 -12.24
N GLN A 199 36.37 -3.42 -11.02
CA GLN A 199 37.24 -2.78 -10.03
C GLN A 199 38.71 -2.88 -10.48
N GLY A 200 39.09 -1.98 -11.37
CA GLY A 200 40.44 -1.90 -11.93
C GLY A 200 40.57 -0.84 -13.01
N ALA A 201 39.45 -0.42 -13.61
CA ALA A 201 39.41 0.70 -14.54
C ALA A 201 39.75 2.01 -13.80
N LEU A 202 40.66 2.80 -14.38
CA LEU A 202 40.93 4.18 -13.94
C LEU A 202 39.61 4.92 -13.75
N GLY A 203 39.48 5.69 -12.66
CA GLY A 203 38.31 6.55 -12.45
C GLY A 203 38.06 7.43 -13.69
N TYR A 204 36.79 7.65 -14.04
CA TYR A 204 36.39 8.29 -15.31
C TYR A 204 37.17 9.57 -15.64
N GLN A 205 37.44 10.43 -14.64
CA GLN A 205 38.24 11.64 -14.83
C GLN A 205 39.67 11.35 -15.31
N LYS A 206 40.31 10.33 -14.74
CA LYS A 206 41.68 9.94 -15.08
C LYS A 206 41.73 9.20 -16.43
N ALA A 207 40.69 8.44 -16.77
CA ALA A 207 40.54 7.85 -18.11
C ALA A 207 40.34 8.93 -19.19
N LEU A 208 39.53 9.96 -18.89
CA LEU A 208 39.32 11.12 -19.78
C LEU A 208 40.61 11.92 -19.99
N GLU A 209 41.37 12.15 -18.93
CA GLU A 209 42.67 12.83 -19.02
C GLU A 209 43.67 12.02 -19.87
N ASN A 210 43.73 10.71 -19.68
CA ASN A 210 44.59 9.82 -20.48
C ASN A 210 44.20 9.81 -21.96
N SER A 211 42.90 9.75 -22.28
CA SER A 211 42.40 9.80 -23.66
C SER A 211 42.74 11.14 -24.34
N ARG A 212 42.57 12.26 -23.62
CA ARG A 212 42.95 13.59 -24.13
C ARG A 212 44.45 13.70 -24.39
N LYS A 213 45.28 13.21 -23.48
CA LYS A 213 46.74 13.19 -23.63
C LYS A 213 47.16 12.35 -24.84
N ALA A 214 46.68 11.11 -24.95
CA ALA A 214 47.02 10.22 -26.05
C ALA A 214 46.59 10.78 -27.42
N SER A 215 45.39 11.36 -27.52
CA SER A 215 44.91 11.97 -28.77
C SER A 215 45.70 13.22 -29.15
N SER A 216 46.06 14.07 -28.17
CA SER A 216 46.92 15.23 -28.40
C SER A 216 48.33 14.84 -28.84
N GLU A 217 48.91 13.79 -28.27
CA GLU A 217 50.23 13.27 -28.64
C GLU A 217 50.24 12.70 -30.06
N LEU A 218 49.19 11.96 -30.44
CA LEU A 218 49.04 11.45 -31.80
C LEU A 218 48.86 12.59 -32.82
N GLN A 219 47.99 13.55 -32.56
CA GLN A 219 47.80 14.69 -33.46
C GLN A 219 49.09 15.49 -33.67
N ALA A 220 49.88 15.71 -32.61
CA ALA A 220 51.16 16.40 -32.71
C ALA A 220 52.15 15.60 -33.59
N ALA A 221 52.23 14.29 -33.40
CA ALA A 221 53.10 13.42 -34.19
C ALA A 221 52.67 13.31 -35.67
N GLU A 222 51.37 13.24 -35.95
CA GLU A 222 50.84 13.21 -37.32
C GLU A 222 51.05 14.55 -38.05
N LEU A 223 50.89 15.67 -37.35
CA LEU A 223 51.20 17.00 -37.88
C LEU A 223 52.70 17.14 -38.19
N GLN A 224 53.57 16.59 -37.32
CA GLN A 224 55.02 16.60 -37.57
C GLN A 224 55.38 15.71 -38.77
N ALA A 225 54.80 14.51 -38.88
CA ALA A 225 55.05 13.61 -40.00
C ALA A 225 54.52 14.15 -41.35
N THR A 226 53.40 14.88 -41.33
CA THR A 226 52.87 15.55 -42.54
C THR A 226 53.73 16.75 -42.93
N ARG A 227 54.17 17.56 -41.95
CA ARG A 227 55.14 18.65 -42.20
C ARG A 227 56.43 18.12 -42.78
N PHE A 228 57.03 17.09 -42.18
CA PHE A 228 58.25 16.45 -42.67
C PHE A 228 58.09 15.97 -44.11
N ARG A 229 57.01 15.24 -44.44
CA ARG A 229 56.73 14.80 -45.81
C ARG A 229 56.60 15.98 -46.78
N SER A 230 55.83 17.01 -46.42
CA SER A 230 55.64 18.18 -47.29
C SER A 230 56.93 18.97 -47.55
N VAL A 231 57.78 19.14 -46.53
CA VAL A 231 59.06 19.85 -46.66
C VAL A 231 60.08 18.98 -47.38
N SER A 232 60.12 17.67 -47.12
CA SER A 232 61.00 16.73 -47.83
C SER A 232 60.64 16.62 -49.32
N GLU A 233 59.35 16.59 -49.67
CA GLU A 233 58.90 16.61 -51.06
C GLU A 233 59.22 17.94 -51.75
N ALA A 234 59.08 19.07 -51.04
CA ALA A 234 59.47 20.38 -51.55
C ALA A 234 60.99 20.49 -51.76
N ASN A 235 61.79 20.00 -50.80
CA ASN A 235 63.25 19.96 -50.88
C ASN A 235 63.71 19.08 -52.04
N ALA A 236 63.13 17.89 -52.23
CA ALA A 236 63.45 17.01 -53.35
C ALA A 236 63.19 17.67 -54.71
N ARG A 237 62.11 18.44 -54.85
CA ARG A 237 61.83 19.23 -56.07
C ARG A 237 62.83 20.37 -56.29
N ILE A 238 63.26 21.03 -55.21
CA ILE A 238 64.29 22.09 -55.29
C ILE A 238 65.63 21.47 -55.67
N GLU A 239 65.98 20.30 -55.11
CA GLU A 239 67.19 19.54 -55.47
C GLU A 239 67.17 19.09 -56.92
N GLU A 240 66.04 18.60 -57.44
CA GLU A 240 65.86 18.26 -58.85
C GLU A 240 66.07 19.49 -59.75
N GLN A 241 65.53 20.66 -59.37
CA GLN A 241 65.76 21.92 -60.07
C GLN A 241 67.23 22.40 -60.01
N ILE A 242 67.92 22.17 -58.89
CA ILE A 242 69.36 22.43 -58.76
C ILE A 242 70.13 21.50 -59.70
N GLN A 243 69.81 20.20 -59.71
CA GLN A 243 70.46 19.22 -60.59
C GLN A 243 70.21 19.51 -62.07
N GLU A 244 69.01 19.92 -62.48
CA GLU A 244 68.74 20.35 -63.86
C GLU A 244 69.47 21.65 -64.23
N ALA A 245 69.56 22.60 -63.30
CA ALA A 245 70.30 23.84 -63.49
C ALA A 245 71.83 23.60 -63.57
N GLU A 246 72.34 22.61 -62.86
CA GLU A 246 73.74 22.15 -62.89
C GLU A 246 74.03 21.29 -64.14
N ALA A 247 73.15 20.36 -64.51
CA ALA A 247 73.30 19.49 -65.69
C ALA A 247 73.19 20.22 -67.03
N SER A 248 72.49 21.35 -67.06
CA SER A 248 72.41 22.25 -68.23
C SER A 248 73.68 23.10 -68.45
N GLY A 249 74.78 22.83 -67.75
CA GLY A 249 76.04 23.57 -67.87
C GLY A 249 77.29 22.70 -67.88
N VAL A 250 77.73 22.27 -69.06
CA VAL A 250 79.12 21.89 -69.33
C VAL A 250 79.64 22.73 -70.49
N VAL A 251 80.35 23.83 -70.19
CA VAL A 251 81.48 24.32 -71.00
C VAL A 251 82.54 24.93 -70.06
N TYR A 252 83.71 24.31 -70.12
CA TYR A 252 84.99 24.47 -69.40
C TYR A 252 85.36 25.81 -68.75
N GLN A 253 85.79 25.72 -67.49
CA GLN A 253 86.30 26.79 -66.64
C GLN A 253 87.84 26.87 -66.59
N GLU A 254 88.58 26.26 -67.54
CA GLU A 254 90.05 26.19 -67.45
C GLU A 254 90.86 26.77 -68.63
N ASP A 255 90.24 27.44 -69.62
CA ASP A 255 90.99 27.97 -70.79
C ASP A 255 90.89 29.50 -71.01
N LEU A 256 90.57 30.25 -69.95
CA LEU A 256 90.31 31.70 -70.02
C LEU A 256 91.46 32.59 -69.51
N GLU A 257 92.52 32.02 -68.94
CA GLU A 257 93.68 32.80 -68.47
C GLU A 257 94.80 32.91 -69.52
N SER A 258 94.84 32.02 -70.52
CA SER A 258 95.94 31.96 -71.50
C SER A 258 95.77 32.91 -72.71
N ASN A 259 94.55 33.36 -73.01
CA ASN A 259 94.24 34.12 -74.23
C ASN A 259 94.41 35.66 -74.11
N ILE A 260 94.77 36.17 -72.93
CA ILE A 260 94.90 37.62 -72.65
C ILE A 260 96.29 38.17 -73.04
N ALA A 261 97.32 37.31 -73.17
CA ALA A 261 98.71 37.76 -73.32
C ALA A 261 99.14 38.10 -74.77
N ASN A 262 98.49 37.57 -75.80
CA ASN A 262 99.01 37.61 -77.18
C ASN A 262 98.43 38.70 -78.09
N ALA A 263 97.60 39.62 -77.57
CA ALA A 263 96.86 40.61 -78.38
C ALA A 263 97.43 42.04 -78.33
N ARG A 264 98.77 42.23 -78.33
CA ARG A 264 99.39 43.57 -78.18
C ARG A 264 100.38 44.04 -79.26
N THR A 265 100.63 43.30 -80.34
CA THR A 265 101.78 43.61 -81.23
C THR A 265 101.49 43.65 -82.73
N THR A 266 100.37 44.20 -83.23
CA THR A 266 100.29 44.64 -84.65
C THR A 266 99.05 45.50 -84.95
N VAL A 267 99.23 46.83 -84.90
CA VAL A 267 98.18 47.85 -84.79
C VAL A 267 97.58 48.34 -86.12
N GLU A 268 98.05 47.93 -87.30
CA GLU A 268 97.56 48.49 -88.58
C GLU A 268 96.42 47.70 -89.27
N GLY A 269 96.09 46.49 -88.78
CA GLY A 269 94.87 45.75 -89.16
C GLY A 269 93.63 46.08 -88.32
N LEU A 270 93.76 46.99 -87.34
CA LEU A 270 92.81 47.18 -86.24
C LEU A 270 91.49 47.88 -86.61
N ARG A 271 91.38 48.57 -87.76
CA ARG A 271 90.14 49.29 -88.10
C ARG A 271 88.99 48.40 -88.59
N ARG A 272 89.27 47.27 -89.22
CA ARG A 272 88.23 46.30 -89.65
C ARG A 272 87.90 45.24 -88.59
N ARG A 273 88.75 45.08 -87.57
CA ARG A 273 88.53 44.18 -86.43
C ARG A 273 87.77 44.84 -85.27
N LEU A 274 87.67 46.17 -85.22
CA LEU A 274 86.96 46.91 -84.17
C LEU A 274 85.46 46.52 -84.12
N GLU A 275 84.76 46.53 -85.25
CA GLU A 275 83.33 46.19 -85.29
C GLU A 275 83.05 44.71 -84.98
N ALA A 276 83.97 43.80 -85.31
CA ALA A 276 83.83 42.38 -85.00
C ALA A 276 84.15 42.09 -83.51
N ALA A 277 85.16 42.76 -82.95
CA ALA A 277 85.52 42.65 -81.54
C ALA A 277 84.48 43.30 -80.63
N GLU A 278 83.84 44.40 -81.02
CA GLU A 278 82.74 45.03 -80.26
C GLU A 278 81.50 44.11 -80.18
N ARG A 279 81.15 43.41 -81.27
CA ARG A 279 80.08 42.40 -81.25
C ARG A 279 80.43 41.20 -80.38
N GLN A 280 81.69 40.75 -80.39
CA GLN A 280 82.14 39.67 -79.50
C GLN A 280 82.18 40.11 -78.03
N LEU A 281 82.60 41.34 -77.73
CA LEU A 281 82.59 41.88 -76.37
C LEU A 281 81.16 42.00 -75.83
N GLN A 282 80.22 42.50 -76.64
CA GLN A 282 78.80 42.54 -76.28
C GLN A 282 78.24 41.13 -75.99
N SER A 283 78.57 40.14 -76.83
CA SER A 283 78.17 38.75 -76.61
C SER A 283 78.76 38.19 -75.30
N LEU A 284 80.03 38.47 -75.01
CA LEU A 284 80.70 37.97 -73.79
C LEU A 284 80.20 38.66 -72.52
N LEU A 285 79.92 39.97 -72.57
CA LEU A 285 79.29 40.70 -71.46
C LEU A 285 77.87 40.19 -71.19
N GLN A 286 77.12 39.83 -72.25
CA GLN A 286 75.80 39.22 -72.10
C GLN A 286 75.87 37.82 -71.49
N GLN A 287 76.86 37.01 -71.89
CA GLN A 287 77.13 35.71 -71.27
C GLN A 287 77.57 35.82 -69.80
N GLN A 288 78.42 36.79 -69.47
CA GLN A 288 78.83 37.07 -68.09
C GLN A 288 77.64 37.48 -67.22
N LYS A 289 76.77 38.35 -67.75
CA LYS A 289 75.55 38.77 -67.06
C LYS A 289 74.62 37.59 -66.78
N HIS A 290 74.41 36.71 -67.76
CA HIS A 290 73.61 35.49 -67.58
C HIS A 290 74.25 34.50 -66.59
N ALA A 291 75.59 34.40 -66.56
CA ALA A 291 76.28 33.56 -65.57
C ALA A 291 76.07 34.09 -64.14
N ILE A 292 76.16 35.41 -63.93
CA ILE A 292 75.91 36.05 -62.64
C ILE A 292 74.44 35.89 -62.21
N GLU A 293 73.48 36.11 -63.13
CA GLU A 293 72.05 35.92 -62.87
C GLU A 293 71.73 34.46 -62.52
N LYS A 294 72.37 33.49 -63.20
CA LYS A 294 72.19 32.06 -62.92
C LYS A 294 72.83 31.63 -61.59
N GLN A 295 74.00 32.19 -61.23
CA GLN A 295 74.62 31.96 -59.92
C GLN A 295 73.73 32.50 -58.79
N GLN A 296 73.19 33.71 -58.94
CA GLN A 296 72.25 34.30 -57.99
C GLN A 296 70.95 33.48 -57.89
N MET A 297 70.51 32.86 -58.99
CA MET A 297 69.36 31.95 -58.98
C MET A 297 69.66 30.65 -58.21
N LEU A 298 70.83 30.05 -58.40
CA LEU A 298 71.27 28.86 -57.65
C LEU A 298 71.41 29.17 -56.15
N ASP A 299 72.01 30.31 -55.79
CA ASP A 299 72.16 30.72 -54.39
C ASP A 299 70.79 30.97 -53.73
N ARG A 300 69.83 31.55 -54.47
CA ARG A 300 68.44 31.69 -54.01
C ARG A 300 67.77 30.35 -53.80
N LEU A 301 67.88 29.41 -54.74
CA LEU A 301 67.29 28.06 -54.61
C LEU A 301 67.90 27.29 -53.44
N ARG A 302 69.22 27.36 -53.24
CA ARG A 302 69.91 26.75 -52.08
C ARG A 302 69.48 27.36 -50.75
N SER A 303 69.22 28.68 -50.71
CA SER A 303 68.71 29.34 -49.50
C SER A 303 67.25 29.00 -49.16
N GLN A 304 66.50 28.39 -50.08
CA GLN A 304 65.10 27.97 -49.88
C GLN A 304 64.95 26.54 -49.36
N ILE A 305 66.03 25.75 -49.30
CA ILE A 305 66.02 24.43 -48.68
C ILE A 305 65.89 24.61 -47.16
N ALA A 306 64.74 24.25 -46.62
CA ALA A 306 64.47 24.30 -45.18
C ALA A 306 64.82 22.96 -44.53
N ASP A 307 65.39 22.97 -43.32
CA ASP A 307 65.62 21.76 -42.54
C ASP A 307 64.25 21.14 -42.16
N PRO A 308 63.89 19.95 -42.66
CA PRO A 308 62.61 19.32 -42.34
C PRO A 308 62.53 18.83 -40.88
N GLY A 309 63.64 18.85 -40.14
CA GLY A 309 63.74 18.29 -38.78
C GLY A 309 63.72 16.76 -38.77
N GLU A 310 63.68 16.16 -37.58
CA GLU A 310 63.57 14.70 -37.44
C GLU A 310 62.13 14.21 -37.71
N SER A 311 62.00 13.22 -38.60
CA SER A 311 60.72 12.51 -38.81
C SER A 311 60.43 11.59 -37.63
N PRO A 312 59.20 11.59 -37.09
CA PRO A 312 58.75 10.51 -36.22
C PRO A 312 58.88 9.17 -36.96
N SER A 313 59.40 8.13 -36.30
CA SER A 313 59.46 6.80 -36.89
C SER A 313 58.06 6.22 -37.09
N GLU A 314 57.86 5.39 -38.11
CA GLU A 314 56.56 4.72 -38.32
C GLU A 314 56.19 3.83 -37.13
N GLU A 315 57.17 3.19 -36.48
CA GLU A 315 56.98 2.43 -35.25
C GLU A 315 56.40 3.31 -34.13
N ARG A 316 56.88 4.55 -33.97
CA ARG A 316 56.39 5.48 -32.97
C ARG A 316 54.94 5.92 -33.24
N LEU A 317 54.58 6.15 -34.50
CA LEU A 317 53.21 6.47 -34.89
C LEU A 317 52.26 5.29 -34.63
N ALA A 318 52.71 4.06 -34.88
CA ALA A 318 51.94 2.85 -34.59
C ALA A 318 51.71 2.65 -33.09
N GLU A 319 52.73 2.88 -32.25
CA GLU A 319 52.61 2.86 -30.79
C GLU A 319 51.60 3.90 -30.27
N LEU A 320 51.66 5.13 -30.78
CA LEU A 320 50.76 6.22 -30.36
C LEU A 320 49.31 5.91 -30.71
N ARG A 321 49.04 5.36 -31.91
CA ARG A 321 47.69 4.90 -32.30
C ARG A 321 47.18 3.78 -31.40
N ALA A 322 48.03 2.81 -31.09
CA ALA A 322 47.68 1.73 -30.16
C ALA A 322 47.38 2.25 -28.75
N ASN A 323 48.07 3.29 -28.29
CA ASN A 323 47.83 3.93 -27.00
C ASN A 323 46.52 4.74 -26.99
N GLU A 324 46.20 5.45 -28.07
CA GLU A 324 44.92 6.17 -28.19
C GLU A 324 43.73 5.19 -28.15
N LEU A 325 43.81 4.09 -28.90
CA LEU A 325 42.79 3.03 -28.88
C LEU A 325 42.57 2.47 -27.47
N LYS A 326 43.65 2.09 -26.76
CA LYS A 326 43.57 1.64 -25.36
C LYS A 326 42.96 2.68 -24.44
N ALA A 327 43.29 3.97 -24.63
CA ALA A 327 42.75 5.04 -23.80
C ALA A 327 41.25 5.27 -24.04
N ILE A 328 40.78 5.13 -25.28
CA ILE A 328 39.35 5.18 -25.64
C ILE A 328 38.60 3.97 -25.05
N GLU A 329 39.17 2.77 -25.12
CA GLU A 329 38.59 1.57 -24.50
C GLU A 329 38.44 1.74 -22.98
N LEU A 330 39.48 2.25 -22.30
CA LEU A 330 39.43 2.54 -20.86
C LEU A 330 38.38 3.59 -20.51
N LEU A 331 38.18 4.62 -21.36
CA LEU A 331 37.14 5.63 -21.17
C LEU A 331 35.74 5.01 -21.23
N ASN A 332 35.49 4.15 -22.23
CA ASN A 332 34.21 3.47 -22.40
C ASN A 332 33.92 2.54 -21.23
N VAL A 333 34.91 1.76 -20.79
CA VAL A 333 34.79 0.92 -19.58
C VAL A 333 34.49 1.80 -18.36
N ALA A 334 35.23 2.89 -18.15
CA ALA A 334 35.00 3.77 -17.00
C ALA A 334 33.62 4.45 -17.01
N ALA A 335 33.08 4.80 -18.19
CA ALA A 335 31.74 5.37 -18.33
C ALA A 335 30.64 4.36 -17.89
N THR A 336 30.77 3.10 -18.31
CA THR A 336 29.82 2.03 -17.94
C THR A 336 29.88 1.68 -16.45
N VAL A 337 31.06 1.78 -15.81
CA VAL A 337 31.20 1.54 -14.37
C VAL A 337 30.36 2.52 -13.54
N GLY A 338 30.34 3.80 -13.92
CA GLY A 338 29.54 4.80 -13.22
C GLY A 338 28.03 4.51 -13.28
N GLN A 339 27.53 4.19 -14.47
CA GLN A 339 26.13 3.82 -14.68
C GLN A 339 25.75 2.55 -13.91
N ARG A 340 26.59 1.50 -14.00
CA ARG A 340 26.36 0.23 -13.31
C ARG A 340 26.36 0.36 -11.78
N LYS A 341 27.25 1.19 -11.21
CA LYS A 341 27.23 1.52 -9.78
C LYS A 341 25.96 2.27 -9.37
N GLY A 342 25.48 3.19 -10.21
CA GLY A 342 24.20 3.87 -10.02
C GLY A 342 23.03 2.88 -9.97
N ALA A 343 22.94 2.00 -10.97
CA ALA A 343 21.92 0.96 -11.05
C ALA A 343 21.97 -0.01 -9.85
N LEU A 344 23.16 -0.37 -9.36
CA LEU A 344 23.31 -1.22 -8.18
C LEU A 344 22.77 -0.54 -6.91
N LYS A 345 23.07 0.75 -6.72
CA LYS A 345 22.56 1.52 -5.58
C LYS A 345 21.04 1.66 -5.62
N GLU A 346 20.48 1.94 -6.80
CA GLU A 346 19.04 2.03 -7.03
C GLU A 346 18.35 0.68 -6.75
N SER A 347 18.93 -0.43 -7.24
CA SER A 347 18.47 -1.80 -6.94
C SER A 347 18.40 -2.07 -5.45
N MET A 348 19.43 -1.73 -4.69
CA MET A 348 19.44 -1.90 -3.22
C MET A 348 18.36 -1.07 -2.53
N SER A 349 18.14 0.17 -2.98
CA SER A 349 17.09 1.03 -2.43
C SER A 349 15.70 0.44 -2.65
N LEU A 350 15.40 0.01 -3.89
CA LEU A 350 14.14 -0.61 -4.26
C LEU A 350 13.93 -1.95 -3.54
N GLN A 351 15.01 -2.71 -3.30
CA GLN A 351 14.95 -3.95 -2.55
C GLN A 351 14.56 -3.71 -1.09
N ASN A 352 15.15 -2.69 -0.44
CA ASN A 352 14.79 -2.34 0.94
C ASN A 352 13.34 -1.86 1.03
N GLU A 353 12.92 -0.99 0.11
CA GLU A 353 11.53 -0.51 0.06
C GLU A 353 10.53 -1.65 -0.18
N SER A 354 10.87 -2.61 -1.05
CA SER A 354 10.08 -3.82 -1.27
C SER A 354 9.90 -4.63 0.02
N VAL A 355 10.97 -4.80 0.81
CA VAL A 355 10.93 -5.50 2.10
C VAL A 355 10.05 -4.77 3.11
N ASP A 356 10.16 -3.45 3.21
CA ASP A 356 9.36 -2.63 4.12
C ASP A 356 7.86 -2.72 3.78
N VAL A 357 7.51 -2.61 2.50
CA VAL A 357 6.13 -2.74 2.01
C VAL A 357 5.60 -4.18 2.25
N ALA A 358 6.42 -5.20 2.03
CA ALA A 358 6.05 -6.59 2.30
C ALA A 358 5.78 -6.84 3.79
N ASN A 359 6.63 -6.31 4.67
CA ASN A 359 6.42 -6.40 6.13
C ASN A 359 5.12 -5.71 6.54
N ARG A 360 4.84 -4.54 5.96
CA ARG A 360 3.58 -3.83 6.20
C ARG A 360 2.37 -4.68 5.80
N ALA A 361 2.41 -5.36 4.66
CA ALA A 361 1.33 -6.25 4.23
C ALA A 361 1.08 -7.40 5.21
N ILE A 362 2.16 -8.02 5.73
CA ILE A 362 2.08 -9.07 6.75
C ILE A 362 1.41 -8.55 8.03
N ASP A 363 1.79 -7.35 8.48
CA ASP A 363 1.23 -6.75 9.69
C ASP A 363 -0.24 -6.34 9.52
N ILE A 364 -0.64 -5.90 8.32
CA ILE A 364 -2.06 -5.67 7.99
C ILE A 364 -2.83 -6.99 8.04
N ARG A 365 -2.31 -8.10 7.48
CA ARG A 365 -2.99 -9.41 7.52
C ARG A 365 -3.17 -9.95 8.93
N LYS A 366 -2.14 -9.85 9.78
CA LYS A 366 -2.25 -10.23 11.20
C LYS A 366 -3.34 -9.42 11.88
N PHE A 367 -3.35 -8.11 11.65
CA PHE A 367 -4.37 -7.23 12.21
C PHE A 367 -5.78 -7.54 11.70
N ALA A 368 -5.94 -7.85 10.42
CA ALA A 368 -7.21 -8.27 9.83
C ALA A 368 -7.79 -9.52 10.53
N GLN A 369 -6.93 -10.45 10.97
CA GLN A 369 -7.37 -11.62 11.76
C GLN A 369 -7.84 -11.24 13.17
N GLU A 370 -7.28 -10.19 13.77
CA GLU A 370 -7.64 -9.73 15.11
C GLU A 370 -9.00 -8.99 15.16
N VAL A 371 -9.45 -8.42 14.04
CA VAL A 371 -10.72 -7.66 13.97
C VAL A 371 -11.91 -8.48 14.47
N ILE A 372 -12.00 -9.76 14.11
CA ILE A 372 -13.07 -10.65 14.58
C ILE A 372 -12.96 -10.89 16.09
N GLY A 373 -11.74 -11.01 16.62
CA GLY A 373 -11.50 -11.13 18.05
C GLY A 373 -11.90 -9.86 18.83
N ARG A 374 -11.76 -8.68 18.22
CA ARG A 374 -12.24 -7.41 18.79
C ARG A 374 -13.76 -7.34 18.77
N ALA A 375 -14.43 -7.81 17.71
CA ALA A 375 -15.88 -7.95 17.68
C ALA A 375 -16.40 -8.93 18.76
N GLN A 376 -15.68 -10.03 19.04
CA GLN A 376 -16.00 -10.94 20.14
C GLN A 376 -15.96 -10.26 21.51
N LYS A 377 -14.97 -9.39 21.76
CA LYS A 377 -14.87 -8.64 23.02
C LYS A 377 -15.99 -7.63 23.22
N ALA A 378 -16.67 -7.23 22.15
CA ALA A 378 -17.83 -6.35 22.23
C ALA A 378 -19.11 -7.07 22.66
N LEU A 379 -19.14 -8.41 22.58
CA LEU A 379 -20.26 -9.20 23.07
C LEU A 379 -20.32 -9.16 24.60
N PRO A 380 -21.53 -9.16 25.21
CA PRO A 380 -21.65 -9.31 26.66
C PRO A 380 -21.06 -10.64 27.12
N GLU A 381 -20.54 -10.67 28.35
CA GLU A 381 -20.00 -11.89 28.94
C GLU A 381 -21.06 -12.99 29.02
N GLY A 382 -20.77 -14.16 28.45
CA GLY A 382 -21.68 -15.29 28.47
C GLY A 382 -21.22 -16.47 27.61
N PRO A 383 -22.09 -17.48 27.43
CA PRO A 383 -21.74 -18.75 26.79
C PRO A 383 -21.67 -18.70 25.25
N ILE A 384 -22.00 -17.57 24.62
CA ILE A 384 -22.00 -17.40 23.16
C ILE A 384 -20.66 -16.85 22.70
N GLN A 385 -20.10 -17.47 21.67
CA GLN A 385 -18.88 -17.03 21.00
C GLN A 385 -19.11 -16.88 19.50
N ILE A 386 -18.27 -16.10 18.83
CA ILE A 386 -18.22 -15.93 17.38
C ILE A 386 -17.05 -16.78 16.86
N LYS A 387 -17.33 -17.74 16.00
CA LYS A 387 -16.32 -18.53 15.27
C LYS A 387 -16.71 -18.64 13.81
N ASP A 388 -15.77 -18.34 12.91
CA ASP A 388 -15.99 -18.33 11.46
C ASP A 388 -17.22 -17.52 11.04
N GLY A 389 -17.45 -16.40 11.73
CA GLY A 389 -18.63 -15.55 11.54
C GLY A 389 -19.92 -16.11 12.11
N LEU A 390 -19.94 -17.33 12.68
CA LEU A 390 -21.08 -18.01 13.30
C LEU A 390 -21.16 -17.83 14.82
N LEU A 391 -22.37 -17.65 15.35
CA LEU A 391 -22.61 -17.73 16.80
C LEU A 391 -22.59 -19.20 17.23
N VAL A 392 -21.67 -19.57 18.12
CA VAL A 392 -21.49 -20.92 18.65
C VAL A 392 -21.63 -20.93 20.18
N VAL A 393 -22.11 -22.06 20.71
CA VAL A 393 -22.18 -22.33 22.15
C VAL A 393 -21.54 -23.67 22.45
N ARG A 394 -20.85 -23.77 23.58
CA ARG A 394 -20.32 -25.04 24.07
C ARG A 394 -21.47 -25.94 24.56
N HIS A 395 -21.74 -27.01 23.84
CA HIS A 395 -22.81 -27.93 24.20
C HIS A 395 -22.32 -28.95 25.25
N GLU A 396 -22.91 -28.95 26.45
CA GLU A 396 -22.53 -29.80 27.59
C GLU A 396 -22.58 -31.29 27.24
N GLY A 397 -23.69 -31.77 26.66
CA GLY A 397 -23.87 -33.19 26.29
C GLY A 397 -22.99 -33.69 25.14
N ARG A 398 -22.63 -32.85 24.16
CA ARG A 398 -21.81 -33.23 23.00
C ARG A 398 -20.31 -32.95 23.22
N LYS A 399 -19.97 -32.20 24.28
CA LYS A 399 -18.60 -31.71 24.60
C LYS A 399 -17.91 -31.02 23.41
N LYS A 400 -18.69 -30.44 22.51
CA LYS A 400 -18.25 -29.72 21.30
C LYS A 400 -18.99 -28.40 21.18
N GLU A 401 -18.40 -27.50 20.42
CA GLU A 401 -19.07 -26.26 20.02
C GLU A 401 -20.07 -26.57 18.93
N VAL A 402 -21.26 -26.00 19.06
CA VAL A 402 -22.37 -26.21 18.13
C VAL A 402 -22.90 -24.83 17.73
N PRO A 403 -23.25 -24.61 16.45
CA PRO A 403 -23.92 -23.40 16.03
C PRO A 403 -25.18 -23.14 16.87
N PHE A 404 -25.36 -21.90 17.34
CA PHE A 404 -26.51 -21.51 18.16
C PHE A 404 -27.84 -21.81 17.47
N GLU A 405 -27.87 -21.74 16.14
CA GLU A 405 -29.06 -22.07 15.34
C GLU A 405 -29.50 -23.53 15.44
N GLU A 406 -28.57 -24.47 15.66
CA GLU A 406 -28.83 -25.91 15.76
C GLU A 406 -29.31 -26.33 17.16
N LEU A 407 -29.27 -25.43 18.15
CA LEU A 407 -29.80 -25.70 19.47
C LEU A 407 -31.33 -25.85 19.45
N SER A 408 -31.86 -26.69 20.33
CA SER A 408 -33.32 -26.78 20.51
C SER A 408 -33.87 -25.46 21.05
N THR A 409 -35.16 -25.19 20.83
CA THR A 409 -35.81 -23.95 21.30
C THR A 409 -35.63 -23.75 22.80
N GLY A 410 -35.78 -24.81 23.61
CA GLY A 410 -35.54 -24.74 25.07
C GLY A 410 -34.07 -24.42 25.43
N GLN A 411 -33.09 -24.97 24.70
CA GLN A 411 -31.67 -24.65 24.91
C GLN A 411 -31.34 -23.20 24.52
N LYS A 412 -31.93 -22.69 23.43
CA LYS A 412 -31.79 -21.28 23.04
C LYS A 412 -32.34 -20.35 24.11
N TRP A 413 -33.52 -20.66 24.67
CA TRP A 413 -34.11 -19.90 25.76
C TRP A 413 -33.26 -19.95 27.03
N ARG A 414 -32.71 -21.11 27.41
CA ARG A 414 -31.76 -21.23 28.53
C ARG A 414 -30.62 -20.22 28.40
N VAL A 415 -29.96 -20.20 27.24
CA VAL A 415 -28.84 -19.28 26.97
C VAL A 415 -29.30 -17.82 26.94
N ALA A 416 -30.41 -17.52 26.26
CA ALA A 416 -30.92 -16.16 26.12
C ALA A 416 -31.32 -15.56 27.49
N LEU A 417 -31.95 -16.35 28.36
CA LEU A 417 -32.37 -15.90 29.68
C LEU A 417 -31.19 -15.57 30.60
N GLN A 418 -30.04 -16.25 30.47
CA GLN A 418 -28.83 -15.87 31.20
C GLN A 418 -28.37 -14.45 30.85
N TYR A 419 -28.42 -14.06 29.57
CA TYR A 419 -28.12 -12.70 29.15
C TYR A 419 -29.17 -11.70 29.64
N ALA A 420 -30.45 -12.06 29.59
CA ALA A 420 -31.54 -11.21 30.06
C ALA A 420 -31.42 -10.89 31.56
N VAL A 421 -31.22 -11.91 32.40
CA VAL A 421 -31.07 -11.75 33.86
C VAL A 421 -29.87 -10.85 34.19
N ARG A 422 -28.72 -11.08 33.55
CA ARG A 422 -27.51 -10.26 33.76
C ARG A 422 -27.69 -8.81 33.32
N SER A 423 -28.32 -8.60 32.16
CA SER A 423 -28.51 -7.26 31.57
C SER A 423 -29.48 -6.42 32.39
N VAL A 424 -30.54 -7.04 32.94
CA VAL A 424 -31.51 -6.37 33.81
C VAL A 424 -30.91 -6.03 35.17
N GLY A 425 -30.19 -6.97 35.78
CA GLY A 425 -29.59 -6.78 37.11
C GLY A 425 -30.61 -6.73 38.26
N LYS A 426 -30.08 -6.61 39.49
CA LYS A 426 -30.84 -6.75 40.73
C LYS A 426 -32.06 -5.82 40.80
N GLY A 427 -33.21 -6.38 41.16
CA GLY A 427 -34.49 -5.70 41.33
C GLY A 427 -35.28 -5.50 40.03
N GLY A 428 -34.76 -5.95 38.88
CA GLY A 428 -35.47 -5.78 37.63
C GLY A 428 -36.44 -6.91 37.29
N VAL A 429 -37.27 -6.67 36.28
CA VAL A 429 -38.42 -7.51 35.93
C VAL A 429 -38.35 -7.90 34.45
N ILE A 430 -38.50 -9.20 34.17
CA ILE A 430 -38.46 -9.79 32.82
C ILE A 430 -39.82 -10.42 32.51
N PRO A 431 -40.66 -9.79 31.67
CA PRO A 431 -41.85 -10.43 31.13
C PRO A 431 -41.43 -11.44 30.05
N LEU A 432 -41.75 -12.71 30.26
CA LEU A 432 -41.43 -13.80 29.33
C LEU A 432 -42.71 -14.36 28.73
N CYS A 433 -42.76 -14.52 27.40
CA CYS A 433 -43.91 -15.11 26.72
C CYS A 433 -44.18 -16.54 27.21
N GLN A 434 -45.46 -16.93 27.18
CA GLN A 434 -45.92 -18.21 27.71
C GLN A 434 -45.23 -19.38 26.99
N GLU A 435 -45.09 -19.27 25.67
CA GLU A 435 -44.51 -20.28 24.80
C GLU A 435 -43.05 -20.55 25.16
N ALA A 436 -42.30 -19.50 25.49
CA ALA A 436 -40.91 -19.62 25.94
C ALA A 436 -40.82 -20.43 27.23
N TRP A 437 -41.62 -20.09 28.25
CA TRP A 437 -41.62 -20.82 29.52
C TRP A 437 -42.07 -22.27 29.36
N GLN A 438 -43.07 -22.53 28.53
CA GLN A 438 -43.56 -23.88 28.26
C GLN A 438 -42.56 -24.74 27.48
N SER A 439 -41.70 -24.14 26.66
CA SER A 439 -40.66 -24.86 25.91
C SER A 439 -39.52 -25.38 26.79
N LEU A 440 -39.41 -24.90 28.04
CA LEU A 440 -38.38 -25.32 28.98
C LEU A 440 -38.77 -26.62 29.69
N GLY A 441 -37.82 -27.56 29.76
CA GLY A 441 -37.95 -28.76 30.58
C GLY A 441 -37.93 -28.45 32.09
N PRO A 442 -38.39 -29.36 32.96
CA PRO A 442 -38.47 -29.13 34.41
C PRO A 442 -37.14 -28.71 35.04
N GLU A 443 -36.04 -29.38 34.68
CA GLU A 443 -34.69 -29.08 35.18
C GLU A 443 -34.25 -27.66 34.81
N LEU A 444 -34.52 -27.22 33.58
CA LEU A 444 -34.16 -25.87 33.12
C LEU A 444 -35.00 -24.79 33.79
N LYS A 445 -36.27 -25.07 34.08
CA LYS A 445 -37.13 -24.15 34.82
C LYS A 445 -36.62 -23.92 36.24
N GLN A 446 -36.16 -24.97 36.91
CA GLN A 446 -35.51 -24.88 38.22
C GLN A 446 -34.21 -24.07 38.14
N GLU A 447 -33.33 -24.38 37.18
CA GLU A 447 -32.09 -23.62 36.96
C GLU A 447 -32.36 -22.12 36.75
N ILE A 448 -33.34 -21.76 35.91
CA ILE A 448 -33.70 -20.35 35.67
C ILE A 448 -34.29 -19.70 36.92
N ALA A 449 -35.11 -20.42 37.68
CA ALA A 449 -35.69 -19.91 38.91
C ALA A 449 -34.62 -19.63 39.98
N GLU A 450 -33.64 -20.52 40.11
CA GLU A 450 -32.46 -20.33 40.96
C GLU A 450 -31.64 -19.11 40.52
N ILE A 451 -31.30 -19.02 39.23
CA ILE A 451 -30.56 -17.87 38.67
C ILE A 451 -31.29 -16.54 38.94
N CYS A 452 -32.62 -16.51 38.76
CA CYS A 452 -33.44 -15.33 39.03
C CYS A 452 -33.44 -14.97 40.52
N ARG A 453 -33.51 -15.96 41.41
CA ARG A 453 -33.49 -15.77 42.86
C ARG A 453 -32.14 -15.24 43.34
N GLU A 454 -31.04 -15.83 42.88
CA GLU A 454 -29.68 -15.41 43.21
C GLU A 454 -29.35 -14.01 42.68
N SER A 455 -29.80 -13.70 41.46
CA SER A 455 -29.59 -12.39 40.83
C SER A 455 -30.54 -11.31 41.36
N GLY A 456 -31.55 -11.67 42.14
CA GLY A 456 -32.60 -10.77 42.62
C GLY A 456 -33.46 -10.21 41.48
N VAL A 457 -33.72 -11.00 40.43
CA VAL A 457 -34.51 -10.63 39.25
C VAL A 457 -35.84 -11.37 39.27
N TYR A 458 -36.92 -10.70 38.88
CA TYR A 458 -38.23 -11.34 38.73
C TYR A 458 -38.51 -11.69 37.28
N LEU A 459 -38.69 -12.97 36.99
CA LEU A 459 -39.19 -13.43 35.69
C LEU A 459 -40.68 -13.74 35.81
N ILE A 460 -41.49 -13.12 34.95
CA ILE A 460 -42.95 -13.29 34.99
C ILE A 460 -43.39 -13.95 33.69
N SER A 461 -43.98 -15.14 33.81
CA SER A 461 -44.53 -15.86 32.66
C SER A 461 -45.88 -16.49 33.00
N ALA A 462 -46.35 -17.38 32.15
CA ALA A 462 -47.66 -18.00 32.27
C ALA A 462 -47.59 -19.51 32.06
N SER A 463 -48.56 -20.23 32.64
CA SER A 463 -48.81 -21.63 32.37
C SER A 463 -50.31 -21.89 32.28
N VAL A 464 -50.68 -22.85 31.44
CA VAL A 464 -52.04 -23.38 31.42
C VAL A 464 -52.21 -24.32 32.61
N GLU A 465 -53.39 -24.26 33.22
CA GLU A 465 -53.81 -25.16 34.28
C GLU A 465 -55.31 -25.47 34.09
N ASP A 466 -55.72 -26.67 34.47
CA ASP A 466 -57.09 -27.14 34.34
C ASP A 466 -57.96 -26.57 35.47
N GLY A 467 -58.88 -25.67 35.10
CA GLY A 467 -59.81 -25.03 36.03
C GLY A 467 -59.23 -23.83 36.79
N GLY A 468 -60.11 -22.88 37.11
CA GLY A 468 -59.78 -21.73 37.97
C GLY A 468 -59.66 -20.38 37.26
N GLU A 469 -59.77 -19.32 38.06
CA GLU A 469 -59.57 -17.92 37.66
C GLU A 469 -58.08 -17.60 37.49
N LEU A 470 -57.78 -16.49 36.81
CA LEU A 470 -56.41 -16.03 36.61
C LEU A 470 -55.78 -15.66 37.96
N ARG A 471 -54.65 -16.28 38.30
CA ARG A 471 -53.90 -16.00 39.53
C ARG A 471 -52.39 -16.06 39.31
N VAL A 472 -51.63 -15.46 40.22
CA VAL A 472 -50.16 -15.49 40.21
C VAL A 472 -49.67 -16.38 41.32
N GLU A 473 -48.79 -17.32 40.99
CA GLU A 473 -48.11 -18.18 41.95
C GLU A 473 -46.59 -18.05 41.79
N ASP A 474 -45.87 -18.24 42.88
CA ASP A 474 -44.42 -18.40 42.82
C ASP A 474 -44.09 -19.79 42.25
N PHE A 475 -43.10 -19.85 41.36
CA PHE A 475 -42.54 -21.12 40.93
C PHE A 475 -41.52 -21.58 41.97
N GLU A 476 -41.82 -22.73 42.60
CA GLU A 476 -40.97 -23.35 43.62
C GLU A 476 -39.81 -24.13 43.00
#